data_AF-A0A972B116-F1
#
_entry.id   AF-A0A972B116-F1
#
_cell.length_a   1.000
_cell.length_b   1.000
_cell.length_c   1.000
_cell.angle_alpha   90.00
_cell.angle_beta   90.00
_cell.angle_gamma   90.00
#
_symmetry.space_group_name_H-M   'P 1'
#
loop_
_entity.id
_entity.type
_entity.pdbx_description
1 polymer ?
#
loop_
_entity_poly.entity_id
_entity_poly.type
_entity_poly.pdbx_seq_one_letter_code
_entity_poly.pdbx_strand_id
1 'polypeptide(L)'
;MTEPKVLWQQLQQAGLVTGEMPTLTANDPQPALFLRVLLGACGWLSALFFCGFIASLFASFLAQTSNIWILGILLCAISIWISRFKQIPLFLAQFVFACSLAGQAFIVFGVWESSDSNQVTAACMLALELILFVAMGIRSQRATAVFLATAALLWLLGQPAWLYALPVLSAAVAWLWLNRLSAYNNSTYLQPARVGLTLALWAMIFVALLGNSTELQWLRIADENWLGQLWLAAALTSLLCLLFAWQLIQRRVQQPKLATIALLVSVGIGLVNLQMPGLAPLCLLLCIGVALAHTRLIWLNLFLLGVYLLLYYYSLNNSLLYKSILLCVSGAVLLMLYVLLNHSARLVLREQKNHA
;
A
#
# COMPACT_ATOMS: atom_id res chain seq x y z
N MET A 1 1.15 -0.62 -29.06
CA MET A 1 -0.17 -0.92 -28.46
C MET A 1 -0.98 -1.53 -29.57
N THR A 2 -1.23 -2.84 -29.55
CA THR A 2 -2.08 -3.48 -30.57
C THR A 2 -3.51 -2.98 -30.39
N GLU A 3 -4.16 -2.57 -31.48
CA GLU A 3 -5.56 -2.16 -31.41
C GLU A 3 -6.40 -3.31 -30.82
N PRO A 4 -7.41 -3.02 -29.96
CA PRO A 4 -8.21 -4.04 -29.29
C PRO A 4 -8.84 -5.06 -30.25
N LYS A 5 -9.14 -4.63 -31.47
CA LYS A 5 -9.67 -5.47 -32.56
C LYS A 5 -8.66 -6.52 -33.02
N VAL A 6 -7.40 -6.14 -33.17
CA VAL A 6 -6.32 -7.03 -33.62
C VAL A 6 -6.03 -8.09 -32.56
N LEU A 7 -6.02 -7.70 -31.28
CA LEU A 7 -5.85 -8.64 -30.17
C LEU A 7 -7.04 -9.62 -30.07
N TRP A 8 -8.27 -9.14 -30.26
CA TRP A 8 -9.45 -10.01 -30.26
C TRP A 8 -9.40 -11.05 -31.38
N GLN A 9 -9.02 -10.63 -32.59
CA GLN A 9 -8.83 -11.55 -33.72
C GLN A 9 -7.74 -12.58 -33.44
N GLN A 10 -6.62 -12.18 -32.83
CA GLN A 10 -5.56 -13.12 -32.44
C GLN A 10 -6.04 -14.15 -31.41
N LEU A 11 -6.82 -13.72 -30.41
CA LEU A 11 -7.36 -14.62 -29.39
C LEU A 11 -8.43 -15.57 -29.94
N GLN A 12 -9.23 -15.12 -30.90
CA GLN A 12 -10.22 -15.94 -31.61
C GLN A 12 -9.53 -16.96 -32.52
N GLN A 13 -8.50 -16.55 -33.25
CA GLN A 13 -7.67 -17.44 -34.08
C GLN A 13 -6.93 -18.49 -33.23
N ALA A 14 -6.54 -18.14 -32.01
CA ALA A 14 -5.93 -19.07 -31.05
C ALA A 14 -6.94 -20.03 -30.37
N GLY A 15 -8.23 -19.95 -30.69
CA GLY A 15 -9.28 -20.80 -30.09
C GLY A 15 -9.52 -20.53 -28.60
N LEU A 16 -8.98 -19.44 -28.06
CA LEU A 16 -9.05 -19.09 -26.64
C LEU A 16 -10.37 -18.39 -26.28
N VAL A 17 -11.09 -17.86 -27.27
CA VAL A 17 -12.34 -17.13 -27.06
C VAL A 17 -13.33 -17.44 -28.18
N THR A 18 -14.58 -17.67 -27.82
CA THR A 18 -15.70 -17.89 -28.75
C THR A 18 -16.70 -16.73 -28.64
N GLY A 19 -17.20 -16.25 -29.78
CA GLY A 19 -18.24 -15.21 -29.85
C GLY A 19 -17.80 -13.87 -30.45
N GLU A 20 -18.75 -12.94 -30.54
CA GLU A 20 -18.52 -11.58 -31.02
C GLU A 20 -17.66 -10.77 -30.04
N MET A 21 -16.90 -9.80 -30.57
CA MET A 21 -16.10 -8.89 -29.75
C MET A 21 -17.01 -8.18 -28.74
N PRO A 22 -16.72 -8.23 -27.42
CA PRO A 22 -17.48 -7.50 -26.43
C PRO A 22 -17.49 -6.04 -26.85
N THR A 23 -18.68 -5.49 -27.05
CA THR A 23 -18.83 -4.05 -27.26
C THR A 23 -18.26 -3.38 -26.02
N LEU A 24 -17.10 -2.74 -26.18
CA LEU A 24 -16.60 -1.79 -25.19
C LEU A 24 -17.66 -0.69 -25.14
N THR A 25 -18.60 -0.83 -24.21
CA THR A 25 -19.61 0.18 -23.96
C THR A 25 -18.87 1.47 -23.68
N ALA A 26 -19.02 2.45 -24.56
CA ALA A 26 -18.40 3.77 -24.46
C ALA A 26 -18.87 4.57 -23.22
N ASN A 27 -19.72 3.98 -22.38
CA ASN A 27 -20.38 4.60 -21.23
C ASN A 27 -19.65 4.47 -19.90
N ASP A 28 -18.40 4.00 -19.87
CA ASP A 28 -17.53 4.27 -18.73
C ASP A 28 -16.07 4.24 -19.17
N PRO A 29 -15.54 5.35 -19.73
CA PRO A 29 -14.10 5.48 -19.89
C PRO A 29 -13.50 5.26 -18.51
N GLN A 30 -12.77 4.15 -18.35
CA GLN A 30 -12.07 3.86 -17.10
C GLN A 30 -11.33 5.15 -16.70
N PRO A 31 -11.66 5.77 -15.56
CA PRO A 31 -11.16 7.09 -15.27
C PRO A 31 -9.64 7.06 -15.30
N ALA A 32 -9.06 8.05 -15.97
CA ALA A 32 -7.61 8.19 -16.11
C ALA A 32 -6.94 8.02 -14.74
N LEU A 33 -5.71 7.49 -14.71
CA LEU A 33 -5.03 7.18 -13.46
C LEU A 33 -4.98 8.39 -12.52
N PHE A 34 -4.72 9.58 -13.07
CA PHE A 34 -4.76 10.84 -12.34
C PHE A 34 -6.13 11.09 -11.67
N LEU A 35 -7.23 10.88 -12.40
CA LEU A 35 -8.57 11.07 -11.84
C LEU A 35 -8.84 10.08 -10.70
N ARG A 36 -8.37 8.83 -10.79
CA ARG A 36 -8.53 7.84 -9.70
C ARG A 36 -7.72 8.21 -8.45
N VAL A 37 -6.49 8.70 -8.64
CA VAL A 37 -5.65 9.17 -7.51
C VAL A 37 -6.30 10.39 -6.87
N LEU A 38 -6.74 11.35 -7.68
CA LEU A 38 -7.45 12.54 -7.22
C LEU A 38 -8.74 12.17 -6.46
N LEU A 39 -9.55 11.26 -7.00
CA LEU A 39 -10.77 10.77 -6.35
C LEU A 39 -10.47 10.06 -5.02
N GLY A 40 -9.36 9.31 -4.94
CA GLY A 40 -8.91 8.73 -3.69
C GLY A 40 -8.59 9.81 -2.66
N ALA A 41 -7.77 10.80 -3.02
CA ALA A 41 -7.40 11.91 -2.14
C ALA A 41 -8.62 12.75 -1.72
N CYS A 42 -9.50 13.09 -2.66
CA CYS A 42 -10.75 13.81 -2.41
C CYS A 42 -11.69 13.01 -1.51
N GLY A 43 -11.68 11.67 -1.56
CA GLY A 43 -12.46 10.84 -0.65
C GLY A 43 -12.04 11.03 0.81
N TRP A 44 -10.73 10.98 1.08
CA TRP A 44 -10.19 11.23 2.44
C TRP A 44 -10.47 12.67 2.89
N LEU A 45 -10.27 13.65 2.00
CA LEU A 45 -10.55 15.05 2.31
C LEU A 45 -12.04 15.31 2.58
N SER A 46 -12.91 14.72 1.77
CA SER A 46 -14.37 14.79 1.92
C SER A 46 -14.80 14.21 3.26
N ALA A 47 -14.22 13.08 3.69
CA ALA A 47 -14.50 12.49 5.00
C ALA A 47 -14.15 13.45 6.15
N LEU A 48 -13.03 14.17 6.08
CA LEU A 48 -12.64 15.15 7.10
C LEU A 48 -13.62 16.32 7.17
N PHE A 49 -13.96 16.92 6.02
CA PHE A 49 -14.94 18.01 5.98
C PHE A 49 -16.34 17.55 6.40
N PHE A 50 -16.73 16.33 6.02
CA PHE A 50 -18.01 15.75 6.40
C PHE A 50 -18.08 15.49 7.90
N CYS A 51 -17.00 14.97 8.51
CA CYS A 51 -16.90 14.80 9.94
C CYS A 51 -17.03 16.14 10.67
N GLY A 52 -16.30 17.18 10.23
CA GLY A 52 -16.40 18.53 10.79
C GLY A 52 -17.78 19.15 10.62
N PHE A 53 -18.43 18.96 9.46
CA PHE A 53 -19.80 19.42 9.21
C PHE A 53 -20.80 18.76 10.16
N ILE A 54 -20.75 17.45 10.31
CA ILE A 54 -21.63 16.71 11.23
C ILE A 54 -21.36 17.14 12.69
N ALA A 55 -20.09 17.24 13.07
CA ALA A 55 -19.70 17.68 14.41
C ALA A 55 -20.22 19.09 14.73
N SER A 56 -20.15 20.01 13.78
CA SER A 56 -20.65 21.38 13.95
C SER A 56 -22.17 21.47 13.94
N LEU A 57 -22.85 20.75 13.04
CA LEU A 57 -24.30 20.82 12.88
C LEU A 57 -25.03 20.18 14.07
N PHE A 58 -24.48 19.09 14.59
CA PHE A 58 -25.06 18.31 15.69
C PHE A 58 -24.30 18.48 17.01
N ALA A 59 -23.59 19.60 17.21
CA ALA A 59 -22.73 19.83 18.37
C ALA A 59 -23.45 19.60 19.71
N SER A 60 -24.69 20.09 19.86
CA SER A 60 -25.49 19.91 21.07
C SER A 60 -25.93 18.45 21.28
N PHE A 61 -26.23 17.73 20.21
CA PHE A 61 -26.59 16.30 20.27
C PHE A 61 -25.36 15.44 20.60
N LEU A 62 -24.19 15.79 20.06
CA LEU A 62 -22.91 15.11 20.30
C LEU A 62 -22.29 15.43 21.67
N ALA A 63 -22.88 16.33 22.45
CA ALA A 63 -22.43 16.63 23.81
C ALA A 63 -22.57 15.42 24.76
N GLN A 64 -23.45 14.46 24.45
CA GLN A 64 -23.57 13.21 25.19
C GLN A 64 -22.78 12.10 24.48
N THR A 65 -21.86 11.45 25.19
CA THR A 65 -21.02 10.37 24.64
C THR A 65 -21.84 9.28 23.96
N SER A 66 -22.97 8.85 24.55
CA SER A 66 -23.86 7.84 23.97
C SER A 66 -24.36 8.19 22.56
N ASN A 67 -24.60 9.47 22.28
CA ASN A 67 -25.12 9.93 20.99
C ASN A 67 -24.05 9.87 19.89
N ILE A 68 -22.77 10.02 20.25
CA ILE A 68 -21.63 9.94 19.34
C ILE A 68 -21.55 8.54 18.71
N TRP A 69 -21.64 7.50 19.55
CA TRP A 69 -21.62 6.11 19.09
C TRP A 69 -22.82 5.75 18.22
N ILE A 70 -24.03 6.18 18.62
CA ILE A 70 -25.26 5.93 17.88
C ILE A 70 -25.16 6.53 16.47
N LEU A 71 -24.69 7.78 16.37
CA LEU A 71 -24.50 8.45 15.09
C LEU A 71 -23.44 7.74 14.24
N GLY A 72 -22.32 7.34 14.85
CA GLY A 72 -21.26 6.62 14.16
C GLY A 72 -21.73 5.28 13.58
N ILE A 73 -22.45 4.47 14.37
CA ILE A 73 -23.06 3.20 13.94
C ILE A 73 -24.04 3.44 12.79
N LEU A 74 -24.89 4.46 12.91
CA LEU A 74 -25.88 4.81 11.88
C LEU A 74 -25.21 5.18 10.56
N LEU A 75 -24.15 6.00 10.59
CA LEU A 75 -23.39 6.37 9.39
C LEU A 75 -22.68 5.16 8.75
N CYS A 76 -22.06 4.28 9.55
CA CYS A 76 -21.46 3.04 9.06
C CYS A 76 -22.51 2.11 8.45
N ALA A 77 -23.68 1.96 9.09
CA ALA A 77 -24.77 1.12 8.60
C ALA A 77 -25.33 1.62 7.26
N ILE A 78 -25.57 2.92 7.13
CA ILE A 78 -25.99 3.56 5.87
C ILE A 78 -24.94 3.32 4.78
N SER A 79 -23.66 3.51 5.11
CA SER A 79 -22.58 3.26 4.16
C SER A 79 -22.56 1.80 3.69
N ILE A 80 -22.67 0.83 4.61
CA ILE A 80 -22.72 -0.60 4.25
C ILE A 80 -23.90 -0.87 3.34
N TRP A 81 -25.08 -0.36 3.68
CA TRP A 81 -26.30 -0.57 2.90
C TRP A 81 -26.17 -0.06 1.47
N ILE A 82 -25.78 1.20 1.29
CA ILE A 82 -25.62 1.80 -0.05
C ILE A 82 -24.48 1.11 -0.82
N SER A 83 -23.40 0.70 -0.14
CA SER A 83 -22.24 0.05 -0.79
C SER A 83 -22.57 -1.27 -1.49
N ARG A 84 -23.72 -1.88 -1.16
CA ARG A 84 -24.17 -3.16 -1.73
C ARG A 84 -25.02 -3.02 -3.00
N PHE A 85 -25.34 -1.80 -3.41
CA PHE A 85 -26.06 -1.58 -4.66
C PHE A 85 -25.17 -1.94 -5.87
N LYS A 86 -25.75 -2.62 -6.87
CA LYS A 86 -25.01 -3.17 -8.02
C LYS A 86 -24.34 -2.09 -8.89
N GLN A 87 -24.94 -0.91 -8.97
CA GLN A 87 -24.44 0.23 -9.72
C GLN A 87 -24.55 1.48 -8.85
N ILE A 88 -23.41 2.03 -8.46
CA ILE A 88 -23.32 3.23 -7.63
C ILE A 88 -22.59 4.28 -8.47
N PRO A 89 -23.21 5.44 -8.75
CA PRO A 89 -22.52 6.51 -9.46
C PRO A 89 -21.32 6.98 -8.65
N LEU A 90 -20.28 7.45 -9.34
CA LEU A 90 -19.00 7.81 -8.72
C LEU A 90 -19.16 8.79 -7.54
N PHE A 91 -20.03 9.79 -7.68
CA PHE A 91 -20.33 10.75 -6.62
C PHE A 91 -20.88 10.07 -5.36
N LEU A 92 -21.85 9.17 -5.53
CA LEU A 92 -22.42 8.43 -4.41
C LEU A 92 -21.39 7.50 -3.77
N ALA A 93 -20.47 6.92 -4.53
CA ALA A 93 -19.38 6.13 -3.97
C ALA A 93 -18.44 6.96 -3.07
N GLN A 94 -18.17 8.23 -3.42
CA GLN A 94 -17.39 9.14 -2.58
C GLN A 94 -18.15 9.58 -1.32
N PHE A 95 -19.46 9.81 -1.43
CA PHE A 95 -20.31 10.08 -0.27
C PHE A 95 -20.34 8.88 0.69
N VAL A 96 -20.50 7.66 0.17
CA VAL A 96 -20.45 6.41 0.95
C VAL A 96 -19.09 6.26 1.64
N PHE A 97 -18.00 6.61 0.96
CA PHE A 97 -16.66 6.65 1.56
C PHE A 97 -16.56 7.64 2.74
N ALA A 98 -17.06 8.86 2.56
CA ALA A 98 -17.07 9.89 3.60
C ALA A 98 -17.93 9.49 4.81
N CYS A 99 -19.14 8.95 4.58
CA CYS A 99 -20.01 8.44 5.64
C CYS A 99 -19.34 7.29 6.43
N SER A 100 -18.67 6.36 5.73
CA SER A 100 -17.95 5.27 6.39
C SER A 100 -16.85 5.78 7.32
N LEU A 101 -15.97 6.65 6.82
CA LEU A 101 -14.84 7.15 7.60
C LEU A 101 -15.29 8.06 8.75
N ALA A 102 -16.28 8.93 8.53
CA ALA A 102 -16.85 9.74 9.61
C ALA A 102 -17.52 8.87 10.67
N GLY A 103 -18.27 7.83 10.25
CA GLY A 103 -18.87 6.87 11.17
C GLY A 103 -17.84 6.13 12.02
N GLN A 104 -16.75 5.66 11.41
CA GLN A 104 -15.62 5.05 12.13
C GLN A 104 -15.00 6.02 13.11
N ALA A 105 -14.74 7.27 12.69
CA ALA A 105 -14.15 8.30 13.55
C ALA A 105 -15.02 8.57 14.78
N PHE A 106 -16.34 8.72 14.62
CA PHE A 106 -17.26 8.91 15.75
C PHE A 106 -17.33 7.69 16.68
N ILE A 107 -17.36 6.47 16.14
CA ILE A 107 -17.30 5.26 16.97
C ILE A 107 -16.00 5.27 17.78
N VAL A 108 -14.84 5.38 17.13
CA VAL A 108 -13.53 5.33 17.79
C VAL A 108 -13.38 6.45 18.83
N PHE A 109 -13.80 7.67 18.50
CA PHE A 109 -13.78 8.80 19.42
C PHE A 109 -14.72 8.58 20.61
N GLY A 110 -15.92 8.05 20.38
CA GLY A 110 -16.84 7.68 21.45
C GLY A 110 -16.25 6.63 22.39
N VAL A 111 -15.52 5.62 21.86
CA VAL A 111 -14.85 4.60 22.68
C VAL A 111 -13.76 5.22 23.52
N TRP A 112 -12.98 6.08 22.90
CA TRP A 112 -11.87 6.73 23.55
C TRP A 112 -12.34 7.63 24.70
N GLU A 113 -13.43 8.36 24.52
CA GLU A 113 -14.02 9.19 25.57
C GLU A 113 -14.68 8.36 26.69
N SER A 114 -15.30 7.22 26.36
CA SER A 114 -15.99 6.38 27.35
C SER A 114 -15.08 5.40 28.08
N SER A 115 -13.86 5.15 27.57
CA SER A 115 -12.97 4.10 28.06
C SER A 115 -11.64 4.70 28.51
N ASP A 116 -11.27 4.46 29.78
CA ASP A 116 -9.98 4.91 30.31
C ASP A 116 -8.76 4.16 29.70
N SER A 117 -9.00 3.11 28.91
CA SER A 117 -7.96 2.25 28.33
C SER A 117 -7.85 2.41 26.82
N ASN A 118 -6.70 2.94 26.38
CA ASN A 118 -6.32 3.04 24.96
C ASN A 118 -6.34 1.67 24.25
N GLN A 119 -6.10 0.56 24.97
CA GLN A 119 -6.14 -0.78 24.38
C GLN A 119 -7.57 -1.19 23.99
N VAL A 120 -8.59 -0.76 24.75
CA VAL A 120 -9.99 -1.03 24.43
C VAL A 120 -10.39 -0.27 23.16
N THR A 121 -9.97 0.99 23.03
CA THR A 121 -10.18 1.79 21.82
C THR A 121 -9.53 1.15 20.60
N ALA A 122 -8.26 0.72 20.71
CA ALA A 122 -7.55 0.06 19.62
C ALA A 122 -8.20 -1.28 19.23
N ALA A 123 -8.63 -2.09 20.20
CA ALA A 123 -9.33 -3.34 19.96
C ALA A 123 -10.70 -3.11 19.30
N CYS A 124 -11.44 -2.08 19.72
CA CYS A 124 -12.71 -1.72 19.11
C CYS A 124 -12.52 -1.27 17.65
N MET A 125 -11.52 -0.42 17.39
CA MET A 125 -11.17 -0.01 16.03
C MET A 125 -10.82 -1.22 15.16
N LEU A 126 -10.00 -2.15 15.66
CA LEU A 126 -9.66 -3.37 14.93
C LEU A 126 -10.89 -4.24 14.63
N ALA A 127 -11.77 -4.44 15.62
CA ALA A 127 -13.01 -5.19 15.44
C ALA A 127 -13.94 -4.53 14.39
N LEU A 128 -14.07 -3.20 14.45
CA LEU A 128 -14.85 -2.43 13.49
C LEU A 128 -14.32 -2.61 12.06
N GLU A 129 -13.01 -2.49 11.86
CA GLU A 129 -12.42 -2.63 10.53
C GLU A 129 -12.55 -4.05 9.95
N LEU A 130 -12.47 -5.08 10.80
CA LEU A 130 -12.74 -6.46 10.38
C LEU A 130 -14.19 -6.63 9.91
N ILE A 131 -15.15 -6.04 10.64
CA ILE A 131 -16.57 -6.05 10.25
C ILE A 131 -16.75 -5.32 8.92
N LEU A 132 -16.17 -4.13 8.76
CA LEU A 132 -16.31 -3.35 7.54
C LEU A 132 -15.63 -4.01 6.34
N PHE A 133 -14.50 -4.68 6.53
CA PHE A 133 -13.83 -5.45 5.47
C PHE A 133 -14.73 -6.54 4.89
N VAL A 134 -15.49 -7.24 5.74
CA VAL A 134 -16.44 -8.28 5.31
C VAL A 134 -17.73 -7.66 4.75
N ALA A 135 -18.27 -6.65 5.44
CA ALA A 135 -19.61 -6.13 5.19
C ALA A 135 -19.72 -5.21 3.97
N MET A 136 -18.69 -4.43 3.66
CA MET A 136 -18.70 -3.45 2.56
C MET A 136 -18.71 -4.12 1.19
N GLY A 137 -19.47 -3.55 0.23
CA GLY A 137 -19.50 -4.01 -1.17
C GLY A 137 -18.41 -3.39 -2.06
N ILE A 138 -17.85 -2.23 -1.67
CA ILE A 138 -16.93 -1.45 -2.49
C ILE A 138 -15.47 -1.84 -2.20
N ARG A 139 -14.70 -2.17 -3.25
CA ARG A 139 -13.30 -2.63 -3.13
C ARG A 139 -12.37 -1.60 -2.47
N SER A 140 -12.53 -0.31 -2.76
CA SER A 140 -11.70 0.76 -2.19
C SER A 140 -11.90 0.90 -0.68
N GLN A 141 -13.14 0.77 -0.21
CA GLN A 141 -13.46 0.79 1.22
C GLN A 141 -12.88 -0.42 1.93
N ARG A 142 -12.97 -1.62 1.33
CA ARG A 142 -12.32 -2.81 1.88
C ARG A 142 -10.80 -2.64 2.01
N ALA A 143 -10.15 -2.04 1.01
CA ALA A 143 -8.72 -1.77 1.08
C ALA A 143 -8.37 -0.76 2.20
N THR A 144 -9.22 0.25 2.38
CA THR A 144 -9.09 1.23 3.46
C THR A 144 -9.29 0.58 4.82
N ALA A 145 -10.25 -0.35 4.95
CA ALA A 145 -10.47 -1.11 6.17
C ALA A 145 -9.25 -1.97 6.53
N VAL A 146 -8.60 -2.61 5.56
CA VAL A 146 -7.34 -3.33 5.83
C VAL A 146 -6.23 -2.38 6.27
N PHE A 147 -6.12 -1.22 5.64
CA PHE A 147 -5.15 -0.19 6.04
C PHE A 147 -5.38 0.27 7.50
N LEU A 148 -6.61 0.62 7.85
CA LEU A 148 -6.96 1.05 9.21
C LEU A 148 -6.86 -0.10 10.22
N ALA A 149 -7.21 -1.34 9.84
CA ALA A 149 -7.05 -2.52 10.69
C ALA A 149 -5.58 -2.75 11.04
N THR A 150 -4.66 -2.55 10.08
CA THR A 150 -3.22 -2.66 10.38
C THR A 150 -2.75 -1.56 11.32
N ALA A 151 -3.23 -0.33 11.17
CA ALA A 151 -2.91 0.75 12.10
C ALA A 151 -3.46 0.46 13.51
N ALA A 152 -4.71 -0.02 13.61
CA ALA A 152 -5.32 -0.43 14.87
C ALA A 152 -4.58 -1.60 15.54
N LEU A 153 -4.12 -2.57 14.76
CA LEU A 153 -3.32 -3.70 15.25
C LEU A 153 -1.98 -3.23 15.82
N LEU A 154 -1.28 -2.32 15.13
CA LEU A 154 -0.03 -1.74 15.63
C LEU A 154 -0.25 -0.91 16.89
N TRP A 155 -1.36 -0.18 16.96
CA TRP A 155 -1.74 0.56 18.17
C TRP A 155 -2.03 -0.40 19.35
N LEU A 156 -2.79 -1.47 19.10
CA LEU A 156 -3.17 -2.45 20.12
C LEU A 156 -1.95 -3.20 20.69
N LEU A 157 -1.01 -3.60 19.83
CA LEU A 157 0.21 -4.29 20.25
C LEU A 157 1.25 -3.36 20.92
N GLY A 158 1.09 -2.05 20.77
CA GLY A 158 1.94 -1.04 21.38
C GLY A 158 3.34 -0.98 20.79
N GLN A 159 4.22 -0.24 21.48
CA GLN A 159 5.57 0.13 21.04
C GLN A 159 6.43 -0.99 20.41
N PRO A 160 6.55 -2.21 20.99
CA PRO A 160 7.43 -3.22 20.39
C PRO A 160 6.97 -3.66 19.00
N ALA A 161 5.66 -3.59 18.70
CA ALA A 161 5.16 -3.97 17.38
C ALA A 161 5.56 -2.97 16.29
N TRP A 162 5.75 -1.70 16.63
CA TRP A 162 6.14 -0.68 15.65
C TRP A 162 7.54 -0.93 15.08
N LEU A 163 8.46 -1.49 15.88
CA LEU A 163 9.81 -1.88 15.43
C LEU A 163 9.74 -3.00 14.38
N TYR A 164 8.93 -4.03 14.64
CA TYR A 164 8.81 -5.20 13.76
C TYR A 164 7.74 -5.03 12.67
N ALA A 165 6.99 -3.93 12.67
CA ALA A 165 5.97 -3.66 11.68
C ALA A 165 6.52 -3.64 10.25
N LEU A 166 7.65 -2.93 10.04
CA LEU A 166 8.25 -2.81 8.71
C LEU A 166 8.67 -4.17 8.12
N PRO A 167 9.43 -5.05 8.83
CA PRO A 167 9.76 -6.38 8.29
C PRO A 167 8.52 -7.26 8.08
N VAL A 168 7.59 -7.28 9.02
CA VAL A 168 6.38 -8.11 8.94
C VAL A 168 5.49 -7.68 7.77
N LEU A 169 5.24 -6.38 7.61
CA LEU A 169 4.45 -5.86 6.49
C LEU A 169 5.16 -6.07 5.15
N SER A 170 6.48 -5.89 5.10
CA SER A 170 7.27 -6.16 3.88
C SER A 170 7.12 -7.61 3.44
N ALA A 171 7.20 -8.55 4.39
CA ALA A 171 7.00 -9.97 4.11
C ALA A 171 5.56 -10.30 3.70
N ALA A 172 4.57 -9.80 4.43
CA ALA A 172 3.16 -10.05 4.14
C ALA A 172 2.76 -9.52 2.74
N VAL A 173 3.19 -8.31 2.40
CA VAL A 173 2.94 -7.69 1.09
C VAL A 173 3.66 -8.46 -0.01
N ALA A 174 4.96 -8.73 0.13
CA ALA A 174 5.73 -9.47 -0.86
C ALA A 174 5.12 -10.86 -1.11
N TRP A 175 4.77 -11.58 -0.04
CA TRP A 175 4.13 -12.89 -0.13
C TRP A 175 2.80 -12.82 -0.87
N LEU A 176 1.90 -11.88 -0.54
CA LEU A 176 0.61 -11.76 -1.21
C LEU A 176 0.72 -11.40 -2.70
N TRP A 177 1.68 -10.56 -3.08
CA TRP A 177 1.90 -10.22 -4.48
C TRP A 177 2.57 -11.35 -5.26
N LEU A 178 3.51 -12.08 -4.65
CA LEU A 178 4.16 -13.23 -5.28
C LEU A 178 3.24 -14.46 -5.36
N ASN A 179 2.32 -14.64 -4.40
CA ASN A 179 1.34 -15.74 -4.44
C ASN A 179 0.30 -15.54 -5.56
N ARG A 180 0.08 -14.30 -6.04
CA ARG A 180 -0.71 -14.02 -7.25
C ARG A 180 -0.12 -14.70 -8.49
N LEU A 181 1.19 -14.93 -8.54
CA LEU A 181 1.81 -15.69 -9.63
C LEU A 181 1.33 -17.14 -9.64
N SER A 182 0.81 -17.66 -8.53
CA SER A 182 0.44 -19.07 -8.34
C SER A 182 -1.06 -19.34 -8.26
N ALA A 183 -1.88 -18.40 -7.76
CA ALA A 183 -3.30 -18.64 -7.51
C ALA A 183 -4.21 -17.58 -8.16
N TYR A 184 -4.98 -17.99 -9.16
CA TYR A 184 -5.92 -17.13 -9.89
C TYR A 184 -7.31 -17.03 -9.23
N ASN A 185 -7.62 -17.89 -8.24
CA ASN A 185 -9.01 -18.30 -8.00
C ASN A 185 -9.82 -17.53 -6.92
N ASN A 186 -9.29 -16.46 -6.28
CA ASN A 186 -10.06 -15.76 -5.22
C ASN A 186 -9.89 -14.22 -5.20
N SER A 187 -10.26 -13.55 -6.30
CA SER A 187 -9.97 -12.11 -6.51
C SER A 187 -10.74 -11.14 -5.59
N THR A 188 -11.89 -11.52 -5.05
CA THR A 188 -12.83 -10.55 -4.42
C THR A 188 -12.33 -9.97 -3.09
N TYR A 189 -11.66 -10.79 -2.27
CA TYR A 189 -11.14 -10.38 -0.96
C TYR A 189 -9.62 -10.20 -0.95
N LEU A 190 -8.89 -10.99 -1.74
CA LEU A 190 -7.43 -10.90 -1.82
C LEU A 190 -6.96 -9.63 -2.53
N GLN A 191 -7.72 -9.10 -3.50
CA GLN A 191 -7.36 -7.85 -4.16
C GLN A 191 -7.38 -6.63 -3.22
N PRO A 192 -8.48 -6.34 -2.48
CA PRO A 192 -8.47 -5.21 -1.55
C PRO A 192 -7.47 -5.39 -0.41
N ALA A 193 -7.30 -6.62 0.11
CA ALA A 193 -6.30 -6.88 1.16
C ALA A 193 -4.87 -6.55 0.72
N ARG A 194 -4.49 -6.91 -0.52
CA ARG A 194 -3.20 -6.56 -1.11
C ARG A 194 -2.99 -5.04 -1.18
N VAL A 195 -4.00 -4.32 -1.67
CA VAL A 195 -3.91 -2.86 -1.83
C VAL A 195 -3.84 -2.18 -0.46
N GLY A 196 -4.67 -2.60 0.51
CA GLY A 196 -4.65 -2.07 1.87
C GLY A 196 -3.32 -2.31 2.57
N LEU A 197 -2.77 -3.53 2.48
CA LEU A 197 -1.46 -3.84 3.04
C LEU A 197 -0.31 -3.09 2.34
N THR A 198 -0.38 -2.86 1.03
CA THR A 198 0.61 -1.99 0.36
C THR A 198 0.55 -0.55 0.84
N LEU A 199 -0.66 0.00 1.05
CA LEU A 199 -0.83 1.33 1.62
C LEU A 199 -0.27 1.40 3.05
N ALA A 200 -0.51 0.36 3.85
CA ALA A 200 0.02 0.25 5.21
C ALA A 200 1.55 0.19 5.22
N LEU A 201 2.15 -0.61 4.32
CA LEU A 201 3.60 -0.69 4.19
C LEU A 201 4.20 0.65 3.79
N TRP A 202 3.62 1.36 2.82
CA TRP A 202 4.09 2.70 2.44
C TRP A 202 3.99 3.69 3.59
N ALA A 203 2.86 3.71 4.31
CA ALA A 203 2.71 4.55 5.50
C ALA A 203 3.79 4.23 6.54
N MET A 204 4.05 2.94 6.80
CA MET A 204 5.09 2.52 7.74
C MET A 204 6.51 2.87 7.29
N ILE A 205 6.80 2.88 5.99
CA ILE A 205 8.09 3.37 5.46
C ILE A 205 8.27 4.86 5.79
N PHE A 206 7.23 5.68 5.61
CA PHE A 206 7.29 7.10 5.97
C PHE A 206 7.41 7.30 7.48
N VAL A 207 6.66 6.54 8.28
CA VAL A 207 6.78 6.56 9.75
C VAL A 207 8.20 6.18 10.17
N ALA A 208 8.80 5.14 9.59
CA ALA A 208 10.17 4.73 9.90
C ALA A 208 11.21 5.80 9.51
N LEU A 209 11.03 6.46 8.37
CA LEU A 209 11.88 7.56 7.93
C LEU A 209 11.82 8.76 8.87
N LEU A 210 10.59 9.17 9.21
CA LEU A 210 10.35 10.33 10.04
C LEU A 210 10.65 10.04 11.53
N GLY A 211 10.43 8.82 12.01
CA GLY A 211 10.81 8.41 13.36
C GLY A 211 12.33 8.36 13.59
N ASN A 212 13.11 8.25 12.51
CA ASN A 212 14.58 8.39 12.55
C ASN A 212 15.04 9.85 12.42
N SER A 213 14.13 10.81 12.23
CA SER A 213 14.44 12.24 12.28
C SER A 213 14.14 12.81 13.68
N THR A 214 14.94 13.79 14.09
CA THR A 214 14.82 14.51 15.36
C THR A 214 13.45 15.21 15.52
N GLU A 215 12.74 15.41 14.42
CA GLU A 215 11.44 16.09 14.38
C GLU A 215 10.32 15.31 15.11
N LEU A 216 10.34 13.97 15.07
CA LEU A 216 9.33 13.14 15.77
C LEU A 216 9.74 12.73 17.18
N GLN A 217 10.99 12.93 17.58
CA GLN A 217 11.36 12.85 19.00
C GLN A 217 10.58 13.88 19.83
N TRP A 218 10.22 15.04 19.24
CA TRP A 218 9.36 16.03 19.89
C TRP A 218 7.96 15.49 20.24
N LEU A 219 7.44 14.54 19.46
CA LEU A 219 6.15 13.88 19.71
C LEU A 219 6.23 12.73 20.75
N ARG A 220 7.39 12.49 21.39
CA ARG A 220 7.60 11.46 22.43
C ARG A 220 7.16 10.04 22.02
N ILE A 221 7.27 9.69 20.73
CA ILE A 221 6.87 8.36 20.25
C ILE A 221 7.98 7.31 20.49
N ALA A 222 9.23 7.71 20.80
CA ALA A 222 10.37 6.80 20.93
C ALA A 222 11.20 7.03 22.20
N ASP A 223 11.41 5.97 22.98
CA ASP A 223 12.37 5.90 24.10
C ASP A 223 13.83 5.81 23.60
N GLU A 224 14.79 6.10 24.49
CA GLU A 224 16.24 6.18 24.19
C GLU A 224 16.85 4.90 23.57
N ASN A 225 16.25 3.72 23.78
CA ASN A 225 16.70 2.43 23.22
C ASN A 225 16.14 2.11 21.82
N TRP A 226 15.24 2.93 21.29
CA TRP A 226 14.58 2.73 20.00
C TRP A 226 15.58 2.70 18.83
N LEU A 227 16.57 3.60 18.85
CA LEU A 227 17.58 3.75 17.79
C LEU A 227 18.46 2.50 17.63
N GLY A 228 18.82 1.84 18.74
CA GLY A 228 19.60 0.60 18.69
C GLY A 228 18.84 -0.58 18.09
N GLN A 229 17.51 -0.61 18.24
CA GLN A 229 16.65 -1.68 17.75
C GLN A 229 16.20 -1.46 16.29
N LEU A 230 16.23 -0.22 15.79
CA LEU A 230 15.95 0.11 14.38
C LEU A 230 16.91 -0.59 13.41
N TRP A 231 18.19 -0.75 13.76
CA TRP A 231 19.15 -1.47 12.92
C TRP A 231 18.77 -2.95 12.76
N LEU A 232 18.23 -3.57 13.82
CA LEU A 232 17.74 -4.94 13.78
C LEU A 232 16.50 -5.06 12.88
N ALA A 233 15.55 -4.12 12.97
CA ALA A 233 14.41 -4.05 12.06
C ALA A 233 14.85 -3.82 10.60
N ALA A 234 15.85 -2.97 10.36
CA ALA A 234 16.42 -2.72 9.04
C ALA A 234 17.16 -3.95 8.49
N ALA A 235 17.85 -4.71 9.34
CA ALA A 235 18.50 -5.96 8.97
C ALA A 235 17.46 -7.04 8.61
N LEU A 236 16.41 -7.21 9.43
CA LEU A 236 15.32 -8.15 9.16
C LEU A 236 14.57 -7.81 7.87
N THR A 237 14.26 -6.53 7.63
CA THR A 237 13.62 -6.09 6.38
C THR A 237 14.50 -6.40 5.18
N SER A 238 15.81 -6.10 5.27
CA SER A 238 16.77 -6.39 4.20
C SER A 238 16.85 -7.89 3.90
N LEU A 239 16.93 -8.72 4.94
CA LEU A 239 16.97 -10.18 4.82
C LEU A 239 15.69 -10.71 4.15
N LEU A 240 14.52 -10.30 4.63
CA LEU A 240 13.23 -10.71 4.07
C LEU A 240 13.10 -10.27 2.61
N CYS A 241 13.46 -9.02 2.30
CA CYS A 241 13.43 -8.53 0.93
C CYS A 241 14.38 -9.30 0.02
N LEU A 242 15.56 -9.68 0.51
CA LEU A 242 16.51 -10.50 -0.23
C LEU A 242 15.97 -11.91 -0.49
N LEU A 243 15.32 -12.54 0.49
CA LEU A 243 14.69 -13.85 0.32
C LEU A 243 13.58 -13.82 -0.74
N PHE A 244 12.73 -12.79 -0.72
CA PHE A 244 11.68 -12.63 -1.74
C PHE A 244 12.24 -12.22 -3.11
N ALA A 245 13.29 -11.41 -3.16
CA ALA A 245 14.00 -11.10 -4.40
C ALA A 245 14.61 -12.37 -5.01
N TRP A 246 15.23 -13.23 -4.19
CA TRP A 246 15.74 -14.53 -4.62
C TRP A 246 14.65 -15.43 -5.19
N GLN A 247 13.50 -15.54 -4.51
CA GLN A 247 12.34 -16.27 -5.03
C GLN A 247 11.86 -15.71 -6.38
N LEU A 248 11.87 -14.38 -6.55
CA LEU A 248 11.49 -13.74 -7.80
C LEU A 248 12.51 -14.01 -8.93
N ILE A 249 13.80 -13.93 -8.62
CA ILE A 249 14.90 -14.21 -9.54
C ILE A 249 14.81 -15.65 -10.04
N GLN A 250 14.68 -16.63 -9.14
CA GLN A 250 14.57 -18.05 -9.52
C GLN A 250 13.38 -18.33 -10.44
N ARG A 251 12.26 -17.62 -10.27
CA ARG A 251 11.04 -17.83 -11.07
C ARG A 251 11.08 -17.16 -12.44
N ARG A 252 11.88 -16.10 -12.63
CA ARG A 252 11.79 -15.22 -13.81
C ARG A 252 13.08 -15.07 -14.60
N VAL A 253 14.23 -15.30 -13.98
CA VAL A 253 15.54 -15.11 -14.61
C VAL A 253 16.15 -16.48 -14.90
N GLN A 254 16.08 -16.90 -16.17
CA GLN A 254 16.61 -18.20 -16.58
C GLN A 254 18.14 -18.21 -16.77
N GLN A 255 18.74 -17.05 -17.10
CA GLN A 255 20.17 -16.96 -17.35
C GLN A 255 20.97 -16.85 -16.04
N PRO A 256 21.94 -17.74 -15.78
CA PRO A 256 22.65 -17.79 -14.50
C PRO A 256 23.50 -16.54 -14.24
N LYS A 257 24.13 -15.98 -15.29
CA LYS A 257 24.92 -14.73 -15.17
C LYS A 257 24.08 -13.52 -14.79
N LEU A 258 22.83 -13.44 -15.26
CA LEU A 258 21.93 -12.36 -14.87
C LEU A 258 21.35 -12.58 -13.47
N ALA A 259 21.11 -13.83 -13.09
CA ALA A 259 20.65 -14.17 -11.75
C ALA A 259 21.69 -13.80 -10.68
N THR A 260 22.99 -14.04 -10.94
CA THR A 260 24.07 -13.63 -10.02
C THR A 260 24.19 -12.10 -9.93
N ILE A 261 24.11 -11.38 -11.04
CA ILE A 261 24.12 -9.90 -11.01
C ILE A 261 22.88 -9.38 -10.25
N ALA A 262 21.70 -9.94 -10.49
CA ALA A 262 20.46 -9.56 -9.80
C ALA A 262 20.54 -9.77 -8.29
N LEU A 263 21.16 -10.88 -7.87
CA LEU A 263 21.45 -11.15 -6.47
C LEU A 263 22.42 -10.13 -5.88
N LEU A 264 23.53 -9.83 -6.55
CA LEU A 264 24.51 -8.84 -6.08
C LEU A 264 23.88 -7.45 -5.92
N VAL A 265 23.05 -7.03 -6.88
CA VAL A 265 22.28 -5.78 -6.78
C VAL A 265 21.32 -5.83 -5.60
N SER A 266 20.62 -6.96 -5.39
CA SER A 266 19.71 -7.13 -4.25
C SER A 266 20.42 -7.07 -2.89
N VAL A 267 21.62 -7.65 -2.79
CA VAL A 267 22.50 -7.53 -1.61
C VAL A 267 22.90 -6.07 -1.40
N GLY A 268 23.30 -5.36 -2.46
CA GLY A 268 23.64 -3.94 -2.40
C GLY A 268 22.47 -3.09 -1.89
N ILE A 269 21.25 -3.33 -2.39
CA ILE A 269 20.01 -2.69 -1.90
C ILE A 269 19.80 -2.97 -0.41
N GLY A 270 19.99 -4.22 0.03
CA GLY A 270 19.86 -4.59 1.44
C GLY A 270 20.88 -3.87 2.33
N LEU A 271 22.14 -3.76 1.89
CA LEU A 271 23.19 -3.06 2.63
C LEU A 271 22.86 -1.56 2.79
N VAL A 272 22.36 -0.91 1.73
CA VAL A 272 21.94 0.50 1.81
C VAL A 272 20.72 0.65 2.73
N ASN A 273 19.79 -0.31 2.72
CA ASN A 273 18.60 -0.29 3.56
C ASN A 273 18.91 -0.36 5.06
N LEU A 274 20.07 -0.91 5.47
CA LEU A 274 20.52 -0.85 6.87
C LEU A 274 20.67 0.60 7.37
N GLN A 275 21.05 1.52 6.48
CA GLN A 275 21.21 2.95 6.79
C GLN A 275 19.97 3.77 6.40
N MET A 276 19.16 3.24 5.47
CA MET A 276 17.97 3.89 4.94
C MET A 276 16.76 2.94 5.01
N PRO A 277 16.19 2.71 6.21
CA PRO A 277 15.11 1.74 6.42
C PRO A 277 13.86 2.07 5.59
N GLY A 278 13.54 1.22 4.62
CA GLY A 278 12.41 1.40 3.72
C GLY A 278 12.79 1.36 2.23
N LEU A 279 14.07 1.54 1.90
CA LEU A 279 14.54 1.46 0.52
C LEU A 279 14.36 0.05 -0.08
N ALA A 280 14.73 -1.00 0.68
CA ALA A 280 14.60 -2.38 0.22
C ALA A 280 13.17 -2.80 -0.13
N PRO A 281 12.14 -2.58 0.73
CA PRO A 281 10.77 -2.94 0.40
C PRO A 281 10.21 -2.15 -0.79
N LEU A 282 10.58 -0.87 -0.98
CA LEU A 282 10.18 -0.09 -2.16
C LEU A 282 10.78 -0.66 -3.45
N CYS A 283 12.07 -1.00 -3.45
CA CYS A 283 12.74 -1.64 -4.58
C CYS A 283 12.15 -3.02 -4.89
N LEU A 284 11.85 -3.83 -3.87
CA LEU A 284 11.23 -5.13 -4.04
C LEU A 284 9.83 -4.99 -4.68
N LEU A 285 9.01 -4.07 -4.18
CA LEU A 285 7.68 -3.80 -4.74
C LEU A 285 7.74 -3.30 -6.18
N LEU A 286 8.74 -2.48 -6.51
CA LEU A 286 9.01 -2.06 -7.89
C LEU A 286 9.33 -3.27 -8.78
N CYS A 287 10.21 -4.17 -8.33
CA CYS A 287 10.57 -5.40 -9.06
C CYS A 287 9.36 -6.32 -9.27
N ILE A 288 8.55 -6.50 -8.22
CA ILE A 288 7.29 -7.25 -8.27
C ILE A 288 6.32 -6.60 -9.27
N GLY A 289 6.21 -5.26 -9.27
CA GLY A 289 5.39 -4.50 -10.21
C GLY A 289 5.80 -4.74 -11.66
N VAL A 290 7.10 -4.74 -11.95
CA VAL A 290 7.64 -5.06 -13.28
C VAL A 290 7.37 -6.52 -13.65
N ALA A 291 7.64 -7.46 -12.73
CA ALA A 291 7.44 -8.88 -12.97
C ALA A 291 5.98 -9.31 -13.17
N LEU A 292 5.03 -8.52 -12.67
CA LEU A 292 3.58 -8.68 -12.86
C LEU A 292 3.01 -7.78 -13.96
N ALA A 293 3.83 -6.98 -14.64
CA ALA A 293 3.41 -5.97 -15.61
C ALA A 293 2.31 -5.02 -15.08
N HIS A 294 2.35 -4.69 -13.78
CA HIS A 294 1.31 -3.89 -13.12
C HIS A 294 1.69 -2.40 -13.10
N THR A 295 1.38 -1.68 -14.18
CA THR A 295 1.78 -0.29 -14.44
C THR A 295 1.52 0.66 -13.26
N ARG A 296 0.37 0.51 -12.58
CA ARG A 296 0.03 1.35 -11.41
C ARG A 296 0.99 1.17 -10.25
N LEU A 297 1.42 -0.07 -10.00
CA LEU A 297 2.33 -0.38 -8.89
C LEU A 297 3.73 0.15 -9.21
N ILE A 298 4.16 0.06 -10.47
CA ILE A 298 5.46 0.57 -10.93
C ILE A 298 5.54 2.08 -10.73
N TRP A 299 4.62 2.85 -11.31
CA TRP A 299 4.65 4.31 -11.24
C TRP A 299 4.53 4.82 -9.82
N LEU A 300 3.67 4.20 -9.00
CA LEU A 300 3.48 4.65 -7.64
C LEU A 300 4.69 4.33 -6.75
N ASN A 301 5.34 3.17 -6.91
CA ASN A 301 6.59 2.91 -6.20
C ASN A 301 7.74 3.80 -6.68
N LEU A 302 7.83 4.14 -7.96
CA LEU A 302 8.82 5.11 -8.46
C LEU A 302 8.61 6.50 -7.86
N PHE A 303 7.36 6.96 -7.81
CA PHE A 303 7.00 8.23 -7.17
C PHE A 303 7.36 8.21 -5.67
N LEU A 304 7.00 7.14 -4.95
CA LEU A 304 7.33 6.99 -3.53
C LEU A 304 8.83 6.89 -3.26
N LEU A 305 9.60 6.21 -4.11
CA LEU A 305 11.07 6.19 -4.04
C LEU A 305 11.64 7.61 -4.16
N GLY A 306 11.16 8.39 -5.11
CA GLY A 306 11.58 9.78 -5.28
C GLY A 306 11.27 10.64 -4.06
N VAL A 307 10.03 10.56 -3.54
CA VAL A 307 9.62 11.28 -2.32
C VAL A 307 10.44 10.83 -1.11
N TYR A 308 10.66 9.53 -0.95
CA TYR A 308 11.45 8.96 0.16
C TYR A 308 12.89 9.49 0.16
N LEU A 309 13.56 9.49 -0.99
CA LEU A 309 14.93 10.02 -1.12
C LEU A 309 14.99 11.53 -0.86
N LEU A 310 13.97 12.28 -1.31
CA LEU A 310 13.86 13.72 -1.05
C LEU A 310 13.68 14.01 0.44
N LEU A 311 12.77 13.30 1.12
CA LEU A 311 12.56 13.44 2.56
C LEU A 311 13.80 13.02 3.36
N TYR A 312 14.51 11.96 2.93
CA TYR A 312 15.76 11.56 3.55
C TYR A 312 16.84 12.65 3.47
N TYR A 313 16.94 13.34 2.32
CA TYR A 313 17.88 14.45 2.16
C TYR A 313 17.63 15.58 3.17
N TYR A 314 16.37 15.93 3.40
CA TYR A 314 15.97 16.98 4.34
C TYR A 314 16.01 16.59 5.82
N SER A 315 16.08 15.29 6.15
CA SER A 315 16.16 14.83 7.55
C SER A 315 17.43 15.32 8.24
N LEU A 316 17.35 16.04 9.37
CA LEU A 316 18.49 16.72 9.99
C LEU A 316 19.51 15.83 10.72
N ASN A 317 19.29 14.51 10.78
CA ASN A 317 20.03 13.63 11.70
C ASN A 317 21.51 13.41 11.32
N ASN A 318 21.85 13.46 10.03
CA ASN A 318 23.19 13.12 9.52
C ASN A 318 23.91 14.30 8.85
N SER A 319 25.25 14.25 8.82
CA SER A 319 26.05 15.24 8.10
C SER A 319 25.74 15.25 6.59
N LEU A 320 25.91 16.41 5.95
CA LEU A 320 25.69 16.59 4.52
C LEU A 320 26.57 15.66 3.67
N LEU A 321 27.82 15.44 4.08
CA LEU A 321 28.75 14.53 3.41
C LEU A 321 28.27 13.08 3.49
N TYR A 322 27.81 12.64 4.68
CA TYR A 322 27.31 11.28 4.85
C TYR A 322 26.07 11.03 3.97
N LYS A 323 25.14 11.99 3.94
CA LYS A 323 23.94 11.93 3.08
C LYS A 323 24.29 11.92 1.61
N SER A 324 25.25 12.72 1.15
CA SER A 324 25.62 12.77 -0.27
C SER A 324 26.23 11.45 -0.74
N ILE A 325 27.07 10.81 0.08
CA ILE A 325 27.62 9.48 -0.20
C ILE A 325 26.49 8.46 -0.28
N LEU A 326 25.59 8.40 0.71
CA LEU A 326 24.48 7.44 0.71
C LEU A 326 23.53 7.65 -0.47
N LEU A 327 23.19 8.89 -0.80
CA LEU A 327 22.35 9.21 -1.95
C LEU A 327 23.05 8.80 -3.26
N CYS A 328 24.35 9.05 -3.40
CA CYS A 328 25.14 8.62 -4.55
C CYS A 328 25.15 7.09 -4.70
N VAL A 329 25.41 6.36 -3.61
CA VAL A 329 25.39 4.89 -3.59
C VAL A 329 24.00 4.36 -3.91
N SER A 330 22.94 4.91 -3.31
CA SER A 330 21.56 4.51 -3.59
C SER A 330 21.18 4.75 -5.05
N GLY A 331 21.59 5.89 -5.62
CA GLY A 331 21.38 6.21 -7.04
C GLY A 331 22.11 5.24 -7.97
N ALA A 332 23.38 4.91 -7.67
CA ALA A 332 24.15 3.93 -8.44
C ALA A 332 23.47 2.54 -8.40
N VAL A 333 23.03 2.09 -7.24
CA VAL A 333 22.31 0.81 -7.07
C VAL A 333 20.97 0.82 -7.82
N LEU A 334 20.20 1.90 -7.77
CA LEU A 334 18.95 2.05 -8.52
C LEU A 334 19.17 2.06 -10.04
N LEU A 335 20.26 2.67 -10.52
CA LEU A 335 20.63 2.62 -11.94
C LEU A 335 21.01 1.21 -12.37
N MET A 336 21.78 0.46 -11.56
CA MET A 336 22.07 -0.95 -11.83
C MET A 336 20.78 -1.78 -11.88
N LEU A 337 19.85 -1.55 -10.94
CA LEU A 337 18.54 -2.20 -10.94
C LEU A 337 17.75 -1.89 -12.21
N TYR A 338 17.71 -0.62 -12.63
CA TYR A 338 17.04 -0.20 -13.87
C TYR A 338 17.63 -0.89 -15.10
N VAL A 339 18.96 -0.92 -15.23
CA VAL A 339 19.65 -1.58 -16.35
C VAL A 339 19.30 -3.07 -16.37
N LEU A 340 19.27 -3.72 -15.20
CA LEU A 340 18.94 -5.13 -15.07
C LEU A 340 17.50 -5.44 -15.48
N LEU A 341 16.55 -4.63 -15.01
CA LEU A 341 15.13 -4.76 -15.38
C LEU A 341 14.95 -4.54 -16.89
N ASN A 342 15.56 -3.52 -17.48
CA ASN A 342 15.49 -3.25 -18.92
C ASN A 342 16.13 -4.37 -19.75
N HIS A 343 17.27 -4.91 -19.31
CA HIS A 343 17.94 -6.01 -19.99
C HIS A 343 17.10 -7.30 -19.96
N SER A 344 16.53 -7.64 -18.80
CA SER A 344 15.62 -8.79 -18.67
C SER A 344 14.37 -8.66 -19.58
N ALA A 345 13.78 -7.46 -19.66
CA ALA A 345 12.63 -7.21 -20.52
C ALA A 345 12.95 -7.39 -22.02
N ARG A 346 14.15 -6.96 -22.46
CA ARG A 346 14.61 -7.15 -23.84
C ARG A 346 14.84 -8.63 -24.19
N LEU A 347 15.31 -9.44 -23.24
CA LEU A 347 15.53 -10.87 -23.46
C LEU A 347 14.20 -11.61 -23.65
N VAL A 348 13.21 -11.34 -22.82
CA VAL A 348 11.85 -11.91 -22.95
C VAL A 348 11.25 -11.57 -24.33
N LEU A 349 11.43 -10.34 -24.80
CA LEU A 349 10.96 -9.92 -26.14
C LEU A 349 11.69 -10.60 -27.29
N ARG A 350 12.97 -10.97 -27.12
CA ARG A 350 13.74 -11.70 -28.14
C ARG A 350 13.32 -13.17 -28.22
N GLU A 351 13.11 -13.82 -27.08
CA GLU A 351 12.61 -15.21 -27.04
C GLU A 351 11.23 -15.34 -27.70
N GLN A 352 10.32 -14.38 -27.45
CA GLN A 352 9.00 -14.37 -28.10
C GLN A 352 9.07 -14.20 -29.63
N LYS A 353 10.07 -13.47 -30.14
CA LYS A 353 10.29 -13.29 -31.59
C LYS A 353 10.94 -14.49 -32.27
N ASN A 354 11.64 -15.34 -31.53
CA ASN A 354 12.27 -16.55 -32.09
C ASN A 354 11.32 -17.76 -32.12
N HIS A 355 10.18 -17.69 -31.42
CA HIS A 355 9.15 -18.73 -31.36
C HIS A 355 7.86 -18.37 -32.12
N ALA A 356 7.81 -17.20 -32.75
CA ALA A 356 6.78 -16.78 -33.70
C ALA A 356 7.39 -16.76 -35.11
#